data_AF-A0A511W6R9-F1
#
_entry.id   AF-A0A511W6R9-F1
#
_cell.length_a   1.000
_cell.length_b   1.000
_cell.length_c   1.000
_cell.angle_alpha   90.00
_cell.angle_beta   90.00
_cell.angle_gamma   90.00
#
_symmetry.space_group_name_H-M   'P 1'
#
loop_
_entity.id
_entity.type
_entity.pdbx_description
1 polymer ?
#
loop_
_entity_poly.entity_id
_entity_poly.type
_entity_poly.pdbx_seq_one_letter_code
_entity_poly.pdbx_strand_id
1 'polypeptide(L)'
;MTIQSNVVKMKEQIGKVIMGKGETIELLMNAFINQGHVLLESVPGTGKTMLAKAVAKSVEGDFQRIQFTPDVLPSDVSGIQYFNPKDQQFELRVGPVLTNVLLADEINRATPRTQSSLLEVMEEKQVTIDGETVNIPQPFIVIATQNPVESQQGTFDLPEAQMDRFFMKLDLGYPSYADEKTMMQSHRENEPLEQLTSIFSKEDLVGFQEEVKKVKVTEVVEEYILDIVQATRHHQHVDVGVSPRGTLAFMRSAQGSAAIKGRDYVTPEDVKEMAPYVLPHRLVLSLDGSTIKSQDDVLIEALEEVEVPAEYGVAK
;
A
#
# COMPACT_ATOMS: atom_id res chain seq x y z
N MET A 1 -12.35 -5.93 20.05
CA MET A 1 -13.18 -6.09 18.83
C MET A 1 -12.34 -6.86 17.82
N THR A 2 -12.93 -7.68 16.97
CA THR A 2 -12.14 -8.46 15.97
C THR A 2 -11.74 -7.60 14.78
N ILE A 3 -10.60 -7.91 14.14
CA ILE A 3 -10.14 -7.28 12.89
C ILE A 3 -11.27 -7.26 11.86
N GLN A 4 -11.90 -8.42 11.60
CA GLN A 4 -13.04 -8.56 10.68
C GLN A 4 -14.16 -7.54 10.94
N SER A 5 -14.64 -7.44 12.19
CA SER A 5 -15.74 -6.52 12.52
C SER A 5 -15.41 -5.05 12.26
N ASN A 6 -14.14 -4.66 12.39
CA ASN A 6 -13.71 -3.29 12.14
C ASN A 6 -13.48 -3.01 10.66
N VAL A 7 -13.00 -4.00 9.90
CA VAL A 7 -12.91 -3.90 8.44
C VAL A 7 -14.30 -3.72 7.83
N VAL A 8 -15.30 -4.49 8.27
CA VAL A 8 -16.68 -4.35 7.80
C VAL A 8 -17.21 -2.93 8.06
N LYS A 9 -17.04 -2.42 9.29
CA LYS A 9 -17.43 -1.03 9.61
C LYS A 9 -16.68 -0.01 8.76
N MET A 10 -15.39 -0.24 8.49
CA MET A 10 -14.56 0.63 7.65
C MET A 10 -15.03 0.65 6.20
N LYS A 11 -15.37 -0.49 5.63
CA LYS A 11 -16.00 -0.57 4.31
C LYS A 11 -17.33 0.18 4.29
N GLU A 12 -18.16 0.02 5.31
CA GLU A 12 -19.45 0.71 5.40
C GLU A 12 -19.29 2.23 5.51
N GLN A 13 -18.34 2.72 6.31
CA GLN A 13 -18.10 4.16 6.47
C GLN A 13 -17.47 4.78 5.24
N ILE A 14 -16.38 4.19 4.74
CA ILE A 14 -15.68 4.71 3.55
C ILE A 14 -16.58 4.55 2.32
N GLY A 15 -17.40 3.50 2.24
CA GLY A 15 -18.39 3.29 1.19
C GLY A 15 -19.45 4.39 1.07
N LYS A 16 -19.69 5.18 2.13
CA LYS A 16 -20.56 6.38 2.05
C LYS A 16 -19.94 7.51 1.25
N VAL A 17 -18.61 7.53 1.19
CA VAL A 17 -17.81 8.60 0.60
C VAL A 17 -17.26 8.18 -0.76
N ILE A 18 -16.94 6.89 -0.92
CA ILE A 18 -16.28 6.33 -2.10
C ILE A 18 -17.02 5.08 -2.55
N MET A 19 -17.70 5.18 -3.68
CA MET A 19 -18.52 4.12 -4.25
C MET A 19 -17.66 3.09 -4.99
N GLY A 20 -18.06 1.82 -4.93
CA GLY A 20 -17.46 0.74 -5.75
C GLY A 20 -16.04 0.30 -5.39
N LYS A 21 -15.49 0.73 -4.24
CA LYS A 21 -14.10 0.45 -3.84
C LYS A 21 -13.97 -0.51 -2.65
N GLY A 22 -14.96 -1.38 -2.44
CA GLY A 22 -14.99 -2.30 -1.30
C GLY A 22 -13.74 -3.18 -1.20
N GLU A 23 -13.30 -3.76 -2.31
CA GLU A 23 -12.08 -4.59 -2.37
C GLU A 23 -10.82 -3.76 -2.09
N THR A 24 -10.69 -2.58 -2.70
CA THR A 24 -9.55 -1.68 -2.44
C THR A 24 -9.46 -1.31 -0.95
N ILE A 25 -10.59 -1.09 -0.28
CA ILE A 25 -10.61 -0.80 1.17
C ILE A 25 -10.12 -2.00 1.98
N GLU A 26 -10.49 -3.23 1.61
CA GLU A 26 -9.98 -4.45 2.25
C GLU A 26 -8.49 -4.62 2.04
N LEU A 27 -7.99 -4.38 0.82
CA LEU A 27 -6.57 -4.45 0.49
C LEU A 27 -5.76 -3.37 1.23
N LEU A 28 -6.28 -2.14 1.31
CA LEU A 28 -5.69 -1.09 2.13
C LEU A 28 -5.65 -1.49 3.60
N MET A 29 -6.74 -2.05 4.14
CA MET A 29 -6.75 -2.49 5.53
C MET A 29 -5.76 -3.65 5.76
N ASN A 30 -5.62 -4.57 4.80
CA ASN A 30 -4.62 -5.63 4.85
C ASN A 30 -3.19 -5.06 4.90
N ALA A 31 -2.89 -4.09 4.05
CA ALA A 31 -1.62 -3.38 4.11
C ALA A 31 -1.42 -2.70 5.47
N PHE A 32 -2.45 -2.06 6.02
CA PHE A 32 -2.38 -1.29 7.26
C PHE A 32 -2.06 -2.15 8.50
N ILE A 33 -2.75 -3.28 8.64
CA ILE A 33 -2.48 -4.24 9.71
C ILE A 33 -1.13 -4.94 9.54
N ASN A 34 -0.55 -4.91 8.34
CA ASN A 34 0.79 -5.44 8.06
C ASN A 34 1.89 -4.37 8.03
N GLN A 35 1.59 -3.12 8.42
CA GLN A 35 2.53 -1.98 8.34
C GLN A 35 3.09 -1.76 6.92
N GLY A 36 2.30 -2.12 5.90
CA GLY A 36 2.65 -2.04 4.50
C GLY A 36 2.27 -0.71 3.86
N HIS A 37 3.19 -0.16 3.09
CA HIS A 37 2.92 0.98 2.21
C HIS A 37 2.29 0.52 0.89
N VAL A 38 1.43 1.34 0.30
CA VAL A 38 0.67 0.97 -0.90
C VAL A 38 0.99 1.94 -2.02
N LEU A 39 1.21 1.39 -3.22
CA LEU A 39 1.32 2.16 -4.46
C LEU A 39 0.02 2.04 -5.24
N LEU A 40 -0.61 3.17 -5.53
CA LEU A 40 -1.85 3.25 -6.30
C LEU A 40 -1.56 3.69 -7.72
N GLU A 41 -1.76 2.80 -8.67
CA GLU A 41 -1.81 3.14 -10.09
C GLU A 41 -3.20 3.64 -10.42
N SER A 42 -3.30 4.86 -10.94
CA SER A 42 -4.61 5.44 -11.17
C SER A 42 -4.59 6.69 -12.05
N VAL A 43 -5.61 6.80 -12.89
CA VAL A 43 -5.89 7.99 -13.72
C VAL A 43 -6.37 9.18 -12.87
N PRO A 44 -6.18 10.44 -13.31
CA PRO A 44 -6.62 11.61 -12.55
C PRO A 44 -8.12 11.57 -12.23
N GLY A 45 -8.51 12.13 -11.07
CA GLY A 45 -9.92 12.27 -10.70
C GLY A 45 -10.58 11.04 -10.04
N THR A 46 -9.86 9.96 -9.77
CA THR A 46 -10.41 8.71 -9.19
C THR A 46 -10.67 8.74 -7.67
N GLY A 47 -10.71 9.92 -7.04
CA GLY A 47 -11.03 10.05 -5.61
C GLY A 47 -9.94 9.58 -4.65
N LYS A 48 -8.69 9.38 -5.10
CA LYS A 48 -7.54 8.92 -4.26
C LYS A 48 -7.34 9.75 -2.99
N THR A 49 -7.42 11.07 -3.12
CA THR A 49 -7.29 11.99 -1.97
C THR A 49 -8.44 11.80 -0.97
N MET A 50 -9.64 11.55 -1.48
CA MET A 50 -10.79 11.26 -0.64
C MET A 50 -10.61 9.92 0.07
N LEU A 51 -10.03 8.92 -0.60
CA LEU A 51 -9.73 7.59 -0.03
C LEU A 51 -8.73 7.71 1.11
N ALA A 52 -7.59 8.34 0.87
CA ALA A 52 -6.57 8.50 1.90
C ALA A 52 -7.08 9.30 3.11
N LYS A 53 -7.86 10.37 2.89
CA LYS A 53 -8.49 11.14 3.98
C LYS A 53 -9.53 10.32 4.75
N ALA A 54 -10.39 9.59 4.05
CA ALA A 54 -11.42 8.77 4.67
C ALA A 54 -10.81 7.66 5.53
N VAL A 55 -9.75 7.04 5.02
CA VAL A 55 -8.95 6.05 5.75
C VAL A 55 -8.31 6.66 6.99
N ALA A 56 -7.60 7.78 6.87
CA ALA A 56 -6.96 8.46 8.01
C ALA A 56 -7.99 8.82 9.10
N LYS A 57 -9.13 9.39 8.71
CA LYS A 57 -10.21 9.74 9.64
C LYS A 57 -10.86 8.52 10.30
N SER A 58 -10.90 7.38 9.61
CA SER A 58 -11.45 6.12 10.16
C SER A 58 -10.57 5.51 11.25
N VAL A 59 -9.28 5.84 11.27
CA VAL A 59 -8.28 5.29 12.21
C VAL A 59 -7.82 6.32 13.26
N GLU A 60 -8.53 7.44 13.40
CA GLU A 60 -8.10 8.60 14.21
C GLU A 60 -6.70 9.11 13.87
N GLY A 61 -6.21 8.80 12.67
CA GLY A 61 -4.87 9.12 12.18
C GLY A 61 -4.73 10.58 11.76
N ASP A 62 -3.55 11.14 11.99
CA ASP A 62 -3.17 12.39 11.32
C ASP A 62 -3.00 12.12 9.82
N PHE A 63 -3.40 13.10 9.00
CA PHE A 63 -3.31 13.04 7.55
C PHE A 63 -2.44 14.18 7.03
N GLN A 64 -1.49 13.83 6.18
CA GLN A 64 -0.74 14.80 5.39
C GLN A 64 -0.75 14.39 3.92
N ARG A 65 -0.60 15.38 3.06
CA ARG A 65 -0.51 15.19 1.61
C ARG A 65 0.70 15.94 1.09
N ILE A 66 1.47 15.27 0.25
CA ILE A 66 2.53 15.87 -0.54
C ILE A 66 2.25 15.57 -2.02
N GLN A 67 2.34 16.60 -2.84
CA GLN A 67 2.28 16.49 -4.28
C GLN A 67 3.71 16.47 -4.79
N PHE A 68 4.10 15.40 -5.48
CA PHE A 68 5.40 15.31 -6.11
C PHE A 68 5.34 16.08 -7.44
N THR A 69 6.24 17.04 -7.59
CA THR A 69 6.49 17.80 -8.82
C THR A 69 8.00 17.81 -9.09
N PRO A 70 8.44 18.15 -10.32
CA PRO A 70 9.87 18.09 -10.67
C PRO A 70 10.79 18.97 -9.82
N ASP A 71 10.23 19.99 -9.17
CA ASP A 71 10.91 20.96 -8.31
C ASP A 71 10.89 20.61 -6.81
N VAL A 72 10.14 19.58 -6.39
CA VAL A 72 10.12 19.14 -4.98
C VAL A 72 11.50 18.64 -4.57
N LEU A 73 12.01 19.19 -3.48
CA LEU A 73 13.29 18.82 -2.90
C LEU A 73 13.13 17.73 -1.84
N PRO A 74 14.19 16.95 -1.56
CA PRO A 74 14.17 15.97 -0.45
C PRO A 74 13.76 16.58 0.88
N SER A 75 14.15 17.84 1.12
CA SER A 75 13.82 18.63 2.30
C SER A 75 12.34 18.99 2.43
N ASP A 76 11.60 19.07 1.32
CA ASP A 76 10.16 19.29 1.35
C ASP A 76 9.41 18.03 1.80
N VAL A 77 10.08 16.87 1.76
CA VAL A 77 9.58 15.58 2.28
C VAL A 77 9.98 15.42 3.74
N SER A 78 11.27 15.49 4.06
CA SER A 78 11.80 15.17 5.39
C SER A 78 11.71 16.34 6.37
N GLY A 79 12.01 17.56 5.92
CA GLY A 79 12.09 18.77 6.73
C GLY A 79 13.42 19.51 6.61
N ILE A 80 13.52 20.66 7.29
CA ILE A 80 14.70 21.56 7.29
C ILE A 80 14.94 22.17 8.67
N GLN A 81 16.18 22.61 8.92
CA GLN A 81 16.47 23.64 9.91
C GLN A 81 16.23 25.02 9.30
N TYR A 82 15.20 25.71 9.77
CA TYR A 82 14.83 27.04 9.30
C TYR A 82 15.36 28.10 10.26
N PHE A 83 16.14 29.07 9.76
CA PHE A 83 16.55 30.20 10.59
C PHE A 83 15.38 31.15 10.81
N ASN A 84 14.90 31.26 12.05
CA ASN A 84 13.88 32.22 12.45
C ASN A 84 14.53 33.58 12.74
N PRO A 85 14.34 34.62 11.90
CA PRO A 85 15.02 35.91 12.07
C PRO A 85 14.57 36.69 13.31
N LYS A 86 13.37 36.39 13.83
CA LYS A 86 12.82 37.03 15.02
C LYS A 86 13.55 36.58 16.28
N ASP A 87 13.78 35.28 16.37
CA ASP A 87 14.38 34.64 17.54
C ASP A 87 15.89 34.39 17.36
N GLN A 88 16.44 34.70 16.18
CA GLN A 88 17.84 34.53 15.78
C GLN A 88 18.37 33.11 16.02
N GLN A 89 17.50 32.12 15.89
CA GLN A 89 17.79 30.71 16.13
C GLN A 89 17.33 29.85 14.96
N PHE A 90 18.00 28.72 14.75
CA PHE A 90 17.52 27.69 13.85
C PHE A 90 16.43 26.88 14.54
N GLU A 91 15.30 26.73 13.86
CA GLU A 91 14.15 25.94 14.30
C GLU A 91 13.96 24.76 13.37
N LEU A 92 13.85 23.57 13.96
CA LEU A 92 13.53 22.38 13.22
C LEU A 92 12.08 22.43 12.73
N ARG A 93 11.91 22.32 11.40
CA ARG A 93 10.61 22.13 10.76
C ARG A 93 10.60 20.79 10.04
N VAL A 94 9.94 19.82 10.66
CA VAL A 94 9.75 18.49 10.07
C VAL A 94 8.76 18.59 8.91
N GLY A 95 9.03 17.84 7.84
CA GLY A 95 8.20 17.80 6.65
C GLY A 95 6.88 17.03 6.85
N PRO A 96 6.06 16.90 5.79
CA PRO A 96 4.74 16.27 5.82
C PRO A 96 4.78 14.77 6.17
N VAL A 97 5.95 14.14 6.17
CA VAL A 97 6.12 12.76 6.63
C VAL A 97 5.80 12.56 8.12
N LEU A 98 5.77 13.63 8.93
CA LEU A 98 5.34 13.58 10.32
C LEU A 98 3.81 13.46 10.43
N THR A 99 3.30 12.26 10.18
CA THR A 99 1.86 11.95 10.13
C THR A 99 1.62 10.46 10.38
N ASN A 100 0.36 10.02 10.45
CA ASN A 100 0.02 8.59 10.44
C ASN A 100 -0.27 8.07 9.03
N VAL A 101 -1.00 8.85 8.24
CA VAL A 101 -1.30 8.55 6.84
C VAL A 101 -0.75 9.66 5.97
N LEU A 102 0.18 9.31 5.08
CA LEU A 102 0.75 10.19 4.08
C LEU A 102 0.24 9.82 2.70
N LEU A 103 -0.43 10.75 2.02
CA LEU A 103 -0.68 10.64 0.59
C LEU A 103 0.48 11.29 -0.18
N ALA A 104 1.25 10.48 -0.90
CA ALA A 104 2.32 10.95 -1.78
C ALA A 104 1.85 10.88 -3.25
N ASP A 105 1.28 11.98 -3.73
CA ASP A 105 0.69 12.03 -5.07
C ASP A 105 1.76 12.18 -6.16
N GLU A 106 1.65 11.36 -7.21
CA GLU A 106 2.49 11.39 -8.41
C GLU A 106 4.00 11.25 -8.11
N ILE A 107 4.36 10.26 -7.31
CA ILE A 107 5.74 10.02 -6.84
C ILE A 107 6.75 9.95 -8.00
N ASN A 108 6.31 9.48 -9.16
CA ASN A 108 7.10 9.39 -10.38
C ASN A 108 7.39 10.75 -11.04
N ARG A 109 6.89 11.88 -10.54
CA ARG A 109 7.19 13.22 -11.08
C ARG A 109 8.38 13.91 -10.43
N ALA A 110 8.82 13.48 -9.25
CA ALA A 110 10.00 14.06 -8.61
C ALA A 110 11.28 13.32 -8.99
N THR A 111 12.41 13.99 -8.77
CA THR A 111 13.72 13.41 -9.04
C THR A 111 13.98 12.14 -8.19
N PRO A 112 14.85 11.22 -8.65
CA PRO A 112 15.19 10.02 -7.88
C PRO A 112 15.69 10.30 -6.46
N ARG A 113 16.33 11.46 -6.24
CA ARG A 113 16.81 11.88 -4.91
C ARG A 113 15.65 12.20 -3.97
N THR A 114 14.61 12.86 -4.47
CA THR A 114 13.40 13.19 -3.69
C THR A 114 12.53 11.95 -3.45
N GLN A 115 12.45 11.04 -4.43
CA GLN A 115 11.81 9.73 -4.23
C GLN A 115 12.52 8.95 -3.11
N SER A 116 13.86 8.93 -3.15
CA SER A 116 14.67 8.21 -2.16
C SER A 116 14.45 8.73 -0.73
N SER A 117 14.23 10.03 -0.52
CA SER A 117 13.99 10.56 0.83
C SER A 117 12.68 10.03 1.43
N LEU A 118 11.60 9.95 0.64
CA LEU A 118 10.35 9.34 1.10
C LEU A 118 10.53 7.85 1.41
N LEU A 119 11.21 7.12 0.53
CA LEU A 119 11.43 5.68 0.68
C LEU A 119 12.36 5.33 1.84
N GLU A 120 13.25 6.24 2.24
CA GLU A 120 14.05 6.14 3.46
C GLU A 120 13.15 6.24 4.69
N VAL A 121 12.23 7.21 4.72
CA VAL A 121 11.27 7.34 5.84
C VAL A 121 10.37 6.12 5.95
N MET A 122 9.96 5.54 4.82
CA MET A 122 9.17 4.31 4.79
C MET A 122 9.89 3.13 5.46
N GLU A 123 11.19 2.99 5.22
CA GLU A 123 11.99 1.89 5.77
C GLU A 123 12.38 2.14 7.24
N GLU A 124 12.92 3.33 7.52
CA GLU A 124 13.54 3.66 8.81
C GLU A 124 12.54 4.16 9.85
N LYS A 125 11.35 4.61 9.41
CA LYS A 125 10.30 5.18 10.28
C LYS A 125 10.76 6.36 11.14
N GLN A 126 11.81 7.04 10.68
CA GLN A 126 12.39 8.23 11.28
C GLN A 126 12.97 9.11 10.16
N VAL A 127 13.22 10.38 10.47
CA VAL A 127 13.96 11.30 9.62
C VAL A 127 15.11 11.90 10.40
N THR A 128 16.25 12.12 9.74
CA THR A 128 17.37 12.87 10.32
C THR A 128 17.59 14.15 9.54
N ILE A 129 17.50 15.29 10.23
CA ILE A 129 17.62 16.63 9.65
C ILE A 129 18.77 17.33 10.37
N ASP A 130 19.87 17.59 9.64
CA ASP A 130 21.08 18.25 10.16
C ASP A 130 21.62 17.65 11.47
N GLY A 131 21.53 16.32 11.61
CA GLY A 131 22.02 15.57 12.78
C GLY A 131 21.00 15.37 13.89
N GLU A 132 19.79 15.94 13.79
CA GLU A 132 18.69 15.71 14.72
C GLU A 132 17.72 14.67 14.15
N THR A 133 17.54 13.55 14.87
CA THR A 133 16.65 12.45 14.45
C THR A 133 15.27 12.61 15.08
N VAL A 134 14.23 12.57 14.25
CA VAL A 134 12.82 12.63 14.63
C VAL A 134 12.14 11.32 14.26
N ASN A 135 11.52 10.67 15.23
CA ASN A 135 10.74 9.45 15.02
C ASN A 135 9.36 9.79 14.44
N ILE A 136 8.92 9.02 13.45
CA ILE A 136 7.60 9.19 12.84
C ILE A 136 6.52 8.52 13.71
N PRO A 137 5.38 9.19 13.99
CA PRO A 137 4.27 8.62 14.75
C PRO A 137 3.82 7.27 14.18
N GLN A 138 3.63 6.28 15.06
CA GLN A 138 3.07 4.99 14.67
C GLN A 138 1.57 4.95 14.94
N PRO A 139 0.77 4.28 14.09
CA PRO A 139 1.15 3.65 12.83
C PRO A 139 1.47 4.69 11.75
N PHE A 140 2.46 4.40 10.88
CA PHE A 140 2.84 5.24 9.74
C PHE A 140 2.66 4.48 8.43
N ILE A 141 1.86 5.03 7.53
CA ILE A 141 1.52 4.40 6.25
C ILE A 141 1.58 5.44 5.14
N VAL A 142 2.15 5.01 4.02
CA VAL A 142 2.28 5.83 2.82
C VAL A 142 1.39 5.21 1.76
N ILE A 143 0.50 6.03 1.23
CA ILE A 143 -0.27 5.75 0.04
C ILE A 143 0.37 6.61 -1.05
N ALA A 144 1.25 6.00 -1.85
CA ALA A 144 1.85 6.68 -2.98
C ALA A 144 0.97 6.51 -4.21
N THR A 145 0.97 7.47 -5.13
CA THR A 145 0.25 7.35 -6.40
C THR A 145 1.19 7.57 -7.57
N GLN A 146 0.94 6.85 -8.66
CA GLN A 146 1.59 7.09 -9.94
C GLN A 146 0.58 7.02 -11.07
N ASN A 147 0.76 7.84 -12.09
CA ASN A 147 -0.11 7.86 -13.26
C ASN A 147 0.63 7.21 -14.44
N PRO A 148 0.21 6.02 -14.91
CA PRO A 148 0.90 5.31 -15.99
C PRO A 148 0.73 5.97 -17.37
N VAL A 149 -0.26 6.88 -17.52
CA VAL A 149 -0.61 7.49 -18.82
C VAL A 149 0.05 8.87 -19.00
N GLU A 150 0.69 9.41 -17.97
CA GLU A 150 1.36 10.70 -18.07
C GLU A 150 2.54 10.61 -19.05
N SER A 151 2.72 11.64 -19.88
CA SER A 151 3.75 11.64 -20.91
C SER A 151 5.12 11.36 -20.28
N GLN A 152 5.87 10.37 -20.77
CA GLN A 152 7.23 10.03 -20.27
C GLN A 152 8.22 11.22 -20.29
N GLN A 153 7.86 12.34 -20.93
CA GLN A 153 8.57 13.60 -20.82
C GLN A 153 8.29 14.26 -19.47
N GLY A 154 9.16 13.99 -18.50
CA GLY A 154 9.13 14.66 -17.19
C GLY A 154 8.76 13.76 -16.01
N THR A 155 8.72 12.44 -16.20
CA THR A 155 8.61 11.45 -15.13
C THR A 155 9.91 10.68 -14.95
N PHE A 156 10.12 10.19 -13.74
CA PHE A 156 11.21 9.33 -13.30
C PHE A 156 10.59 8.07 -12.71
N ASP A 157 10.70 6.97 -13.43
CA ASP A 157 10.19 5.68 -12.95
C ASP A 157 10.92 5.26 -11.67
N LEU A 158 10.16 4.63 -10.76
CA LEU A 158 10.74 4.04 -9.56
C LEU A 158 11.55 2.79 -9.98
N PRO A 159 12.85 2.73 -9.65
CA PRO A 159 13.64 1.51 -9.82
C PRO A 159 12.98 0.32 -9.11
N GLU A 160 13.25 -0.88 -9.60
CA GLU A 160 12.65 -2.13 -9.13
C GLU A 160 12.95 -2.37 -7.64
N ALA A 161 14.17 -2.01 -7.20
CA ALA A 161 14.57 -2.06 -5.79
C ALA A 161 13.77 -1.10 -4.89
N GLN A 162 13.24 -0.02 -5.45
CA GLN A 162 12.37 0.94 -4.76
C GLN A 162 10.92 0.46 -4.76
N MET A 163 10.44 -0.07 -5.90
CA MET A 163 9.12 -0.68 -6.02
C MET A 163 8.92 -1.81 -5.00
N ASP A 164 9.94 -2.63 -4.75
CA ASP A 164 9.89 -3.74 -3.79
C ASP A 164 9.61 -3.29 -2.32
N ARG A 165 9.82 -2.00 -1.99
CA ARG A 165 9.48 -1.42 -0.68
C ARG A 165 7.98 -1.24 -0.48
N PHE A 166 7.19 -1.19 -1.56
CA PHE A 166 5.73 -1.14 -1.46
C PHE A 166 5.19 -2.54 -1.20
N PHE A 167 4.36 -2.67 -0.17
CA PHE A 167 3.74 -3.93 0.22
C PHE A 167 2.81 -4.45 -0.87
N MET A 168 1.95 -3.56 -1.38
CA MET A 168 1.01 -3.83 -2.46
C MET A 168 1.05 -2.74 -3.53
N LYS A 169 0.77 -3.15 -4.78
CA LYS A 169 0.42 -2.25 -5.88
C LYS A 169 -1.03 -2.49 -6.26
N LEU A 170 -1.86 -1.44 -6.25
CA LEU A 170 -3.30 -1.53 -6.54
C LEU A 170 -3.65 -0.64 -7.72
N ASP A 171 -4.46 -1.17 -8.65
CA ASP A 171 -5.09 -0.37 -9.70
C ASP A 171 -6.49 0.06 -9.24
N LEU A 172 -6.74 1.36 -9.24
CA LEU A 172 -8.07 1.88 -8.92
C LEU A 172 -9.00 1.88 -10.14
N GLY A 173 -8.50 1.97 -11.37
CA GLY A 173 -9.32 2.14 -12.57
C GLY A 173 -10.37 3.27 -12.48
N TYR A 174 -11.30 3.30 -13.45
CA TYR A 174 -12.49 4.14 -13.35
C TYR A 174 -13.58 3.46 -12.50
N PRO A 175 -14.44 4.21 -11.80
CA PRO A 175 -15.62 3.63 -11.16
C PRO A 175 -16.56 3.00 -12.22
N SER A 176 -17.39 2.04 -11.79
CA SER A 176 -18.43 1.52 -12.68
C SER A 176 -19.46 2.61 -12.99
N TYR A 177 -20.22 2.44 -14.08
CA TYR A 177 -21.32 3.36 -14.42
C TYR A 177 -22.31 3.56 -13.26
N ALA A 178 -22.61 2.50 -12.52
CA ALA A 178 -23.50 2.56 -11.37
C ALA A 178 -22.89 3.37 -10.22
N ASP A 179 -21.62 3.14 -9.91
CA ASP A 179 -20.89 3.86 -8.85
C ASP A 179 -20.73 5.34 -9.20
N GLU A 180 -20.41 5.65 -10.45
CA GLU A 180 -20.24 7.02 -10.94
C GLU A 180 -21.56 7.79 -10.91
N LYS A 181 -22.67 7.13 -11.27
CA LYS A 181 -24.02 7.69 -11.13
C LYS A 181 -24.36 7.99 -9.67
N THR A 182 -24.07 7.07 -8.75
CA THR A 182 -24.31 7.30 -7.32
C THR A 182 -23.41 8.42 -6.78
N MET A 183 -22.16 8.49 -7.22
CA MET A 183 -21.23 9.58 -6.88
C MET A 183 -21.75 10.95 -7.36
N MET A 184 -22.31 11.03 -8.57
CA MET A 184 -22.93 12.26 -9.07
C MET A 184 -24.14 12.70 -8.23
N GLN A 185 -24.87 11.76 -7.64
CA GLN A 185 -26.02 12.04 -6.77
C GLN A 185 -25.57 12.51 -5.39
N SER A 186 -24.61 11.83 -4.77
CA SER A 186 -24.12 12.17 -3.42
C SER A 186 -23.43 13.54 -3.36
N HIS A 187 -22.64 13.89 -4.36
CA HIS A 187 -21.98 15.20 -4.46
C HIS A 187 -22.92 16.39 -4.63
N ARG A 188 -24.18 16.17 -5.03
CA ARG A 188 -25.20 17.24 -5.11
C ARG A 188 -25.82 17.56 -3.76
N GLU A 189 -25.77 16.62 -2.81
CA GLU A 189 -26.57 16.69 -1.59
C GLU A 189 -25.73 17.04 -0.35
N ASN A 190 -24.45 16.66 -0.25
CA ASN A 190 -23.61 16.89 0.93
C ASN A 190 -22.09 16.93 0.62
N GLU A 191 -21.29 17.43 1.58
CA GLU A 191 -19.85 17.12 1.68
C GLU A 191 -19.65 15.81 2.48
N PRO A 192 -19.35 14.66 1.83
CA PRO A 192 -19.44 13.35 2.48
C PRO A 192 -18.39 13.12 3.58
N LEU A 193 -17.25 13.83 3.52
CA LEU A 193 -16.13 13.65 4.44
C LEU A 193 -16.43 14.11 5.87
N GLU A 194 -17.27 15.13 6.05
CA GLU A 194 -17.60 15.64 7.39
C GLU A 194 -18.39 14.62 8.21
N GLN A 195 -19.20 13.79 7.55
CA GLN A 195 -20.07 12.79 8.16
C GLN A 195 -19.36 11.51 8.61
N LEU A 196 -18.10 11.32 8.19
CA LEU A 196 -17.32 10.18 8.64
C LEU A 196 -17.07 10.23 10.15
N THR A 197 -17.27 9.11 10.82
CA THR A 197 -16.91 8.90 12.22
C THR A 197 -15.69 7.99 12.29
N SER A 198 -14.81 8.24 13.26
CA SER A 198 -13.76 7.27 13.59
C SER A 198 -14.37 5.93 13.95
N ILE A 199 -13.68 4.85 13.58
CA ILE A 199 -14.13 3.47 13.74
C ILE A 199 -13.27 2.77 14.79
N PHE A 200 -11.98 3.05 14.76
CA PHE A 200 -11.00 2.55 15.70
C PHE A 200 -9.86 3.56 15.84
N SER A 201 -9.18 3.51 16.99
CA SER A 201 -8.07 4.40 17.33
C SER A 201 -6.75 3.97 16.67
N LYS A 202 -5.73 4.83 16.75
CA LYS A 202 -4.36 4.50 16.35
C LYS A 202 -3.83 3.30 17.15
N GLU A 203 -4.17 3.23 18.43
CA GLU A 203 -3.80 2.17 19.36
C GLU A 203 -4.45 0.83 19.01
N ASP A 204 -5.71 0.85 18.58
CA ASP A 204 -6.40 -0.35 18.07
C ASP A 204 -5.69 -0.91 16.83
N LEU A 205 -5.26 -0.04 15.91
CA LEU A 205 -4.53 -0.46 14.72
C LEU A 205 -3.18 -1.09 15.06
N VAL A 206 -2.45 -0.55 16.05
CA VAL A 206 -1.24 -1.20 16.59
C VAL A 206 -1.57 -2.56 17.20
N GLY A 207 -2.70 -2.69 17.89
CA GLY A 207 -3.20 -3.97 18.39
C GLY A 207 -3.42 -4.99 17.26
N PHE A 208 -4.06 -4.59 16.16
CA PHE A 208 -4.27 -5.46 15.00
C PHE A 208 -2.96 -5.89 14.33
N GLN A 209 -1.95 -5.02 14.31
CA GLN A 209 -0.62 -5.35 13.81
C GLN A 209 0.07 -6.45 14.63
N GLU A 210 -0.22 -6.56 15.92
CA GLU A 210 0.28 -7.66 16.77
C GLU A 210 -0.60 -8.90 16.70
N GLU A 211 -1.89 -8.76 16.44
CA GLU A 211 -2.82 -9.88 16.26
C GLU A 211 -2.58 -10.62 14.93
N VAL A 212 -2.39 -9.89 13.82
CA VAL A 212 -2.21 -10.51 12.50
C VAL A 212 -0.95 -11.40 12.44
N LYS A 213 0.11 -11.03 13.18
CA LYS A 213 1.34 -11.84 13.29
C LYS A 213 1.10 -13.22 13.91
N LYS A 214 0.01 -13.40 14.65
CA LYS A 214 -0.33 -14.65 15.35
C LYS A 214 -1.18 -15.59 14.49
N VAL A 215 -1.66 -15.13 13.32
CA VAL A 215 -2.38 -15.98 12.37
C VAL A 215 -1.44 -17.08 11.90
N LYS A 216 -1.88 -18.34 12.05
CA LYS A 216 -1.06 -19.51 11.76
C LYS A 216 -0.85 -19.67 10.26
N VAL A 217 0.41 -19.84 9.87
CA VAL A 217 0.78 -20.33 8.54
C VAL A 217 1.30 -21.75 8.77
N THR A 218 0.67 -22.74 8.14
CA THR A 218 1.11 -24.13 8.25
C THR A 218 2.28 -24.38 7.31
N GLU A 219 3.11 -25.38 7.60
CA GLU A 219 4.25 -25.76 6.75
C GLU A 219 3.83 -25.96 5.29
N VAL A 220 2.68 -26.59 5.05
CA VAL A 220 2.11 -26.80 3.71
C VAL A 220 1.83 -25.48 2.97
N VAL A 221 1.37 -24.46 3.68
CA VAL A 221 1.11 -23.13 3.09
C VAL A 221 2.42 -22.36 2.90
N GLU A 222 3.39 -22.51 3.80
CA GLU A 222 4.73 -21.93 3.65
C GLU A 222 5.44 -22.50 2.41
N GLU A 223 5.39 -23.82 2.22
CA GLU A 223 5.88 -24.49 1.01
C GLU A 223 5.17 -23.98 -0.23
N TYR A 224 3.84 -23.88 -0.21
CA TYR A 224 3.06 -23.35 -1.35
C TYR A 224 3.46 -21.91 -1.73
N ILE A 225 3.66 -21.04 -0.74
CA ILE A 225 4.16 -19.66 -0.96
C ILE A 225 5.56 -19.69 -1.59
N LEU A 226 6.45 -20.55 -1.07
CA LEU A 226 7.81 -20.68 -1.59
C LEU A 226 7.82 -21.22 -3.01
N ASP A 227 6.99 -22.21 -3.34
CA ASP A 227 6.89 -22.79 -4.67
C ASP A 227 6.43 -21.75 -5.70
N ILE A 228 5.41 -20.94 -5.38
CA ILE A 228 5.00 -19.80 -6.24
C ILE A 228 6.17 -18.84 -6.46
N VAL A 229 6.85 -18.45 -5.37
CA VAL A 229 7.99 -17.54 -5.45
C VAL A 229 9.12 -18.15 -6.29
N GLN A 230 9.41 -19.43 -6.16
CA GLN A 230 10.43 -20.12 -6.96
C GLN A 230 10.02 -20.24 -8.42
N ALA A 231 8.75 -20.49 -8.73
CA ALA A 231 8.23 -20.48 -10.09
C ALA A 231 8.49 -19.13 -10.76
N THR A 232 8.24 -18.00 -10.05
CA THR A 232 8.56 -16.68 -10.61
C THR A 232 10.06 -16.45 -10.87
N ARG A 233 10.95 -17.05 -10.07
CA ARG A 233 12.41 -16.89 -10.21
C ARG A 233 13.01 -17.73 -11.33
N HIS A 234 12.38 -18.85 -11.65
CA HIS A 234 12.83 -19.76 -12.70
C HIS A 234 12.04 -19.59 -14.01
N HIS A 235 11.08 -18.67 -14.03
CA HIS A 235 10.26 -18.40 -15.21
C HIS A 235 11.12 -17.87 -16.37
N GLN A 236 10.98 -18.47 -17.54
CA GLN A 236 11.82 -18.19 -18.73
C GLN A 236 11.80 -16.73 -19.22
N HIS A 237 10.77 -15.97 -18.87
CA HIS A 237 10.58 -14.57 -19.27
C HIS A 237 10.90 -13.56 -18.15
N VAL A 238 11.54 -14.01 -17.07
CA VAL A 238 11.87 -13.18 -15.91
C VAL A 238 13.40 -13.14 -15.73
N ASP A 239 13.96 -11.94 -15.66
CA ASP A 239 15.36 -11.72 -15.29
C ASP A 239 15.54 -11.70 -13.77
N VAL A 240 14.58 -11.10 -13.05
CA VAL A 240 14.58 -11.04 -11.58
C VAL A 240 13.18 -11.35 -11.05
N GLY A 241 13.04 -12.50 -10.37
CA GLY A 241 11.79 -12.90 -9.71
C GLY A 241 11.61 -12.27 -8.33
N VAL A 242 10.59 -12.74 -7.61
CA VAL A 242 10.19 -12.18 -6.32
C VAL A 242 11.35 -12.22 -5.30
N SER A 243 11.63 -11.07 -4.68
CA SER A 243 12.69 -10.91 -3.68
C SER A 243 12.37 -11.64 -2.35
N PRO A 244 13.36 -11.82 -1.45
CA PRO A 244 13.08 -12.27 -0.08
C PRO A 244 12.12 -11.35 0.69
N ARG A 245 12.19 -10.03 0.46
CA ARG A 245 11.22 -9.07 1.02
C ARG A 245 9.83 -9.33 0.47
N GLY A 246 9.71 -9.58 -0.84
CA GLY A 246 8.46 -9.96 -1.48
C GLY A 246 7.86 -11.26 -0.93
N THR A 247 8.72 -12.24 -0.61
CA THR A 247 8.29 -13.50 0.02
C THR A 247 7.62 -13.24 1.39
N LEU A 248 8.27 -12.42 2.23
CA LEU A 248 7.72 -12.04 3.54
C LEU A 248 6.45 -11.21 3.41
N ALA A 249 6.41 -10.27 2.45
CA ALA A 249 5.22 -9.47 2.17
C ALA A 249 4.04 -10.34 1.73
N PHE A 250 4.30 -11.37 0.92
CA PHE A 250 3.29 -12.28 0.41
C PHE A 250 2.70 -13.20 1.49
N MET A 251 3.56 -13.73 2.38
CA MET A 251 3.08 -14.47 3.55
C MET A 251 2.22 -13.58 4.47
N ARG A 252 2.68 -12.35 4.74
CA ARG A 252 1.98 -11.38 5.59
C ARG A 252 0.63 -10.94 4.99
N SER A 253 0.57 -10.75 3.67
CA SER A 253 -0.70 -10.40 3.02
C SER A 253 -1.71 -11.53 3.12
N ALA A 254 -1.27 -12.79 3.01
CA ALA A 254 -2.13 -13.95 3.22
C ALA A 254 -2.63 -14.06 4.68
N GLN A 255 -1.77 -13.81 5.68
CA GLN A 255 -2.17 -13.69 7.09
C GLN A 255 -3.19 -12.58 7.30
N GLY A 256 -2.97 -11.42 6.68
CA GLY A 256 -3.91 -10.30 6.73
C GLY A 256 -5.27 -10.63 6.12
N SER A 257 -5.28 -11.32 4.96
CA SER A 257 -6.51 -11.77 4.31
C SER A 257 -7.30 -12.73 5.21
N ALA A 258 -6.63 -13.72 5.80
CA ALA A 258 -7.24 -14.64 6.76
C ALA A 258 -7.83 -13.90 7.98
N ALA A 259 -7.08 -12.97 8.58
CA ALA A 259 -7.54 -12.18 9.73
C ALA A 259 -8.76 -11.31 9.40
N ILE A 260 -8.78 -10.69 8.23
CA ILE A 260 -9.90 -9.87 7.75
C ILE A 260 -11.15 -10.73 7.53
N LYS A 261 -10.97 -11.97 7.06
CA LYS A 261 -12.04 -12.97 6.92
C LYS A 261 -12.45 -13.62 8.25
N GLY A 262 -11.81 -13.25 9.37
CA GLY A 262 -12.13 -13.75 10.70
C GLY A 262 -11.52 -15.14 11.02
N ARG A 263 -10.52 -15.58 10.25
CA ARG A 263 -9.79 -16.83 10.47
C ARG A 263 -8.47 -16.58 11.19
N ASP A 264 -8.05 -17.55 12.00
CA ASP A 264 -6.77 -17.56 12.72
C ASP A 264 -5.70 -18.43 12.03
N TYR A 265 -5.98 -18.90 10.81
CA TYR A 265 -5.05 -19.65 9.95
C TYR A 265 -5.22 -19.26 8.48
N VAL A 266 -4.11 -19.32 7.75
CA VAL A 266 -4.04 -19.05 6.30
C VAL A 266 -4.45 -20.28 5.50
N THR A 267 -5.20 -20.08 4.42
CA THR A 267 -5.54 -21.12 3.43
C THR A 267 -4.83 -20.83 2.09
N PRO A 268 -4.62 -21.82 1.22
CA PRO A 268 -4.06 -21.60 -0.13
C PRO A 268 -4.84 -20.56 -0.96
N GLU A 269 -6.15 -20.45 -0.72
CA GLU A 269 -6.98 -19.42 -1.36
C GLU A 269 -6.58 -17.99 -0.97
N ASP A 270 -6.19 -17.75 0.28
CA ASP A 270 -5.70 -16.43 0.69
C ASP A 270 -4.40 -16.06 -0.02
N VAL A 271 -3.53 -17.06 -0.24
CA VAL A 271 -2.28 -16.92 -0.97
C VAL A 271 -2.57 -16.55 -2.43
N LYS A 272 -3.46 -17.27 -3.10
CA LYS A 272 -3.85 -16.97 -4.49
C LYS A 272 -4.47 -15.59 -4.64
N GLU A 273 -5.41 -15.23 -3.77
CA GLU A 273 -6.12 -13.95 -3.82
C GLU A 273 -5.16 -12.76 -3.66
N MET A 274 -4.11 -12.90 -2.84
CA MET A 274 -3.16 -11.82 -2.60
C MET A 274 -2.05 -11.71 -3.63
N ALA A 275 -1.84 -12.75 -4.45
CA ALA A 275 -0.73 -12.78 -5.40
C ALA A 275 -0.75 -11.61 -6.40
N PRO A 276 -1.89 -11.25 -7.04
CA PRO A 276 -1.95 -10.15 -8.02
C PRO A 276 -1.61 -8.78 -7.42
N TYR A 277 -1.78 -8.59 -6.12
CA TYR A 277 -1.57 -7.30 -5.46
C TYR A 277 -0.16 -7.15 -4.91
N VAL A 278 0.56 -8.25 -4.72
CA VAL A 278 1.86 -8.29 -4.04
C VAL A 278 2.98 -8.66 -5.00
N LEU A 279 2.77 -9.54 -5.97
CA LEU A 279 3.88 -10.09 -6.75
C LEU A 279 4.25 -9.32 -8.03
N PRO A 280 3.31 -8.79 -8.84
CA PRO A 280 3.63 -8.29 -10.18
C PRO A 280 4.71 -7.20 -10.21
N HIS A 281 4.62 -6.20 -9.32
CA HIS A 281 5.57 -5.08 -9.27
C HIS A 281 6.97 -5.47 -8.77
N ARG A 282 7.17 -6.74 -8.43
CA ARG A 282 8.45 -7.32 -8.01
C ARG A 282 9.09 -8.19 -9.09
N LEU A 283 8.42 -8.36 -10.22
CA LEU A 283 8.91 -9.15 -11.36
C LEU A 283 9.57 -8.24 -12.38
N VAL A 284 10.84 -8.52 -12.69
CA VAL A 284 11.55 -7.84 -13.77
C VAL A 284 11.59 -8.78 -14.96
N LEU A 285 10.84 -8.43 -16.00
CA LEU A 285 10.77 -9.24 -17.21
C LEU A 285 12.05 -9.08 -18.03
N SER A 286 12.45 -10.15 -18.70
CA SER A 286 13.52 -10.09 -19.69
C SER A 286 13.07 -9.27 -20.91
N LEU A 287 14.03 -8.77 -21.70
CA LEU A 287 13.73 -7.97 -22.90
C LEU A 287 12.73 -8.67 -23.84
N ASP A 288 12.98 -9.95 -24.12
CA ASP A 288 12.09 -10.78 -24.95
C ASP A 288 10.72 -10.99 -24.28
N GLY A 289 10.72 -11.22 -22.96
CA GLY A 289 9.51 -11.39 -22.16
C GLY A 289 8.61 -10.15 -22.19
N SER A 290 9.18 -8.97 -21.96
CA SER A 290 8.46 -7.69 -21.91
C SER A 290 7.75 -7.31 -23.21
N THR A 291 8.15 -7.90 -24.34
CA THR A 291 7.52 -7.66 -25.65
C THR A 291 6.25 -8.51 -25.86
N ILE A 292 6.13 -9.63 -25.13
CA ILE A 292 5.11 -10.65 -25.37
C ILE A 292 4.14 -10.77 -24.19
N LYS A 293 4.61 -10.47 -22.98
CA LYS A 293 3.90 -10.71 -21.72
C LYS A 293 3.96 -9.51 -20.80
N SER A 294 2.88 -9.34 -20.03
CA SER A 294 2.86 -8.49 -18.84
C SER A 294 3.36 -9.25 -17.62
N GLN A 295 3.64 -8.52 -16.53
CA GLN A 295 3.96 -9.11 -15.23
C GLN A 295 2.79 -9.98 -14.72
N ASP A 296 1.55 -9.58 -15.01
CA ASP A 296 0.36 -10.30 -14.61
C ASP A 296 0.22 -11.63 -15.37
N ASP A 297 0.55 -11.66 -16.66
CA ASP A 297 0.54 -12.91 -17.45
C ASP A 297 1.54 -13.93 -16.90
N VAL A 298 2.75 -13.48 -16.56
CA VAL A 298 3.77 -14.34 -15.95
C VAL A 298 3.34 -14.84 -14.58
N LEU A 299 2.68 -14.00 -13.78
CA LEU A 299 2.15 -14.40 -12.50
C LEU A 299 1.07 -15.49 -12.65
N ILE A 300 0.15 -15.33 -13.60
CA ILE A 300 -0.90 -16.32 -13.87
C ILE A 300 -0.26 -17.66 -14.22
N GLU A 301 0.73 -17.69 -15.12
CA GLU A 301 1.44 -18.91 -15.48
C GLU A 301 2.14 -19.55 -14.28
N ALA A 302 2.82 -18.76 -13.44
CA ALA A 302 3.45 -19.26 -12.23
C ALA A 302 2.44 -19.86 -11.23
N LEU A 303 1.23 -19.27 -11.11
CA LEU A 303 0.17 -19.79 -10.25
C LEU A 303 -0.50 -21.06 -10.80
N GLU A 304 -0.51 -21.24 -12.12
CA GLU A 304 -1.02 -22.43 -12.80
C GLU A 304 -0.03 -23.60 -12.76
N GLU A 305 1.27 -23.31 -12.77
CA GLU A 305 2.34 -24.32 -12.66
C GLU A 305 2.40 -24.99 -11.27
N VAL A 306 2.13 -24.22 -10.22
CA VAL A 306 2.23 -24.71 -8.84
C VAL A 306 0.94 -25.38 -8.38
N GLU A 307 1.02 -26.67 -8.05
CA GLU A 307 -0.12 -27.42 -7.54
C GLU A 307 -0.62 -26.85 -6.21
N VAL A 308 -1.95 -26.68 -6.11
CA VAL A 308 -2.57 -26.25 -4.86
C VAL A 308 -2.56 -27.42 -3.88
N PRO A 309 -1.99 -27.26 -2.68
CA PRO A 309 -1.95 -28.35 -1.73
C PRO A 309 -3.36 -28.72 -1.26
N ALA A 310 -3.63 -30.01 -1.11
CA ALA A 310 -4.84 -30.50 -0.47
C ALA A 310 -4.72 -30.32 1.06
N GLU A 311 -5.61 -29.53 1.67
CA GLU A 311 -5.67 -29.39 3.12
C GLU A 311 -6.14 -30.72 3.78
N TYR A 312 -5.21 -31.62 4.06
CA TYR A 312 -5.45 -32.72 4.98
C TYR A 312 -5.23 -32.25 6.42
N GLY A 313 -6.30 -31.81 7.06
CA GLY A 313 -6.39 -31.76 8.51
C GLY A 313 -6.26 -30.38 9.14
N VAL A 314 -7.37 -29.66 9.18
CA VAL A 314 -7.71 -28.86 10.37
C VAL A 314 -9.02 -29.42 10.90
N ALA A 315 -8.91 -30.36 11.83
CA ALA A 315 -10.08 -30.83 12.58
C ALA A 315 -10.65 -29.64 13.37
N LYS A 316 -11.97 -29.46 13.24
CA LYS A 316 -12.80 -28.48 13.97
C LYS A 316 -12.57 -28.51 15.48
#